data_AF-A0ABD0NTM2-F1
#
_entry.id   AF-A0ABD0NTM2-F1
#
_cell.length_a   1.000
_cell.length_b   1.000
_cell.length_c   1.000
_cell.angle_alpha   90.00
_cell.angle_beta   90.00
_cell.angle_gamma   90.00
#
_symmetry.space_group_name_H-M   'P 1'
#
loop_
_entity.id
_entity.type
_entity.pdbx_description
1 polymer ?
#
loop_
_entity_poly.entity_id
_entity_poly.type
_entity_poly.pdbx_seq_one_letter_code
_entity_poly.pdbx_strand_id
1 'polypeptide(L)' 'KVNVEVDETGGSVADASSNLFMTPLPPRLTFNRPFIFVVYHEATKCILYIGRVVDPTKN' A
#
# COMPACT_ATOMS: atom_id res chain seq x y z
N LYS A 1 -7.12 -0.51 -20.42
CA LYS A 1 -6.75 0.56 -19.47
C LYS A 1 -6.68 -0.08 -18.09
N VAL A 2 -5.58 0.07 -17.37
CA VAL A 2 -5.40 -0.49 -16.02
C VAL A 2 -5.64 0.64 -15.04
N ASN A 3 -6.51 0.44 -14.05
CA ASN A 3 -6.79 1.40 -12.99
C ASN A 3 -6.41 0.74 -11.66
N VAL A 4 -5.66 1.45 -10.83
CA VAL A 4 -5.31 1.05 -9.46
C VAL A 4 -5.86 2.13 -8.53
N GLU A 5 -6.77 1.74 -7.64
CA GLU A 5 -7.37 2.61 -6.63
C GLU A 5 -6.85 2.18 -5.25
N VAL A 6 -6.47 3.16 -4.43
CA VAL A 6 -5.95 2.94 -3.08
C VAL A 6 -6.82 3.75 -2.14
N ASP A 7 -7.50 3.06 -1.23
CA ASP A 7 -8.41 3.63 -0.24
C ASP A 7 -8.29 2.85 1.08
N GLU A 8 -8.61 3.48 2.20
CA GLU A 8 -8.51 2.90 3.54
C GLU A 8 -9.62 1.89 3.84
N THR A 9 -10.70 1.87 3.06
CA THR A 9 -11.92 1.09 3.34
C THR A 9 -11.86 -0.34 2.79
N GLY A 10 -10.74 -0.76 2.19
CA GLY A 10 -10.62 -1.98 1.39
C GLY A 10 -10.79 -3.34 2.11
N GLY A 11 -11.14 -3.37 3.40
CA GLY A 11 -11.33 -4.61 4.16
C GLY A 11 -12.51 -4.50 5.12
N SER A 12 -13.35 -5.54 5.16
CA SER A 12 -14.39 -5.67 6.18
C SER A 12 -13.74 -5.52 7.56
N VAL A 13 -14.29 -4.61 8.36
CA VAL A 13 -13.79 -4.11 9.67
C VAL A 13 -13.54 -5.18 10.75
N ALA A 14 -13.68 -6.47 10.42
CA ALA A 14 -13.60 -7.59 11.34
C ALA A 14 -12.19 -8.16 11.59
N ASP A 15 -11.23 -7.97 10.68
CA ASP A 15 -9.97 -8.73 10.70
C ASP A 15 -8.68 -7.94 11.04
N ALA A 16 -8.77 -6.66 11.45
CA ALA A 16 -7.57 -5.85 11.65
C ALA A 16 -7.55 -5.00 12.93
N SER A 17 -8.19 -5.45 14.02
CA SER A 17 -7.89 -4.92 15.36
C SER A 17 -6.62 -5.55 15.92
N SER A 18 -5.49 -5.37 15.23
CA SER A 18 -4.19 -5.67 15.83
C SER A 18 -3.90 -4.59 16.86
N ASN A 19 -4.06 -4.91 18.14
CA ASN A 19 -3.65 -4.08 19.26
C ASN A 19 -2.12 -3.86 19.18
N LEU A 20 -1.68 -2.90 18.37
CA LEU A 20 -0.28 -2.60 18.12
C LEU A 20 0.28 -1.72 19.24
N PHE A 21 0.33 -2.25 20.46
CA PHE A 21 1.17 -1.68 21.51
C PHE A 21 2.63 -2.06 21.22
N MET A 22 3.27 -1.33 20.31
CA MET A 22 4.69 -1.47 19.99
C MET A 22 5.47 -0.40 20.75
N THR A 23 6.20 -0.79 21.80
CA THR A 23 7.27 0.00 22.41
C THR A 23 8.61 -0.67 22.07
N PRO A 24 9.60 0.07 21.56
CA PRO A 24 9.64 1.51 21.28
C PRO A 24 8.86 1.95 20.03
N LEU A 25 8.48 3.23 19.99
CA LEU A 25 7.78 3.85 18.86
C LEU A 25 8.57 3.63 17.55
N PRO A 26 8.00 2.95 16.54
CA PRO A 26 8.69 2.77 15.27
C PRO A 26 8.94 4.12 14.58
N PRO A 27 10.02 4.24 13.80
CA PRO A 27 10.30 5.44 13.03
C PRO A 27 9.19 5.70 12.02
N ARG A 28 8.86 6.98 11.82
CA ARG A 28 7.80 7.40 10.90
C ARG A 28 8.21 7.13 9.45
N LEU A 29 7.45 6.28 8.76
CA LEU A 29 7.54 6.09 7.31
C LEU A 29 6.52 6.99 6.62
N THR A 30 6.96 7.81 5.66
CA THR A 30 6.08 8.73 4.94
C THR A 30 6.46 8.76 3.46
N PHE A 31 5.45 8.56 2.60
CA PHE A 31 5.57 8.54 1.15
C PHE A 31 5.07 9.87 0.55
N ASN A 32 5.86 10.95 0.72
CA ASN A 32 5.54 12.31 0.28
C ASN A 32 6.44 12.82 -0.87
N ARG A 33 6.99 11.90 -1.68
CA ARG A 33 7.85 12.17 -2.84
C ARG A 33 7.70 11.04 -3.85
N PRO A 34 8.14 11.20 -5.12
CA PRO A 34 7.98 10.16 -6.13
C PRO A 34 8.44 8.78 -5.64
N PHE A 35 7.58 7.78 -5.81
CA PHE A 35 7.81 6.41 -5.33
C PHE A 35 7.34 5.37 -6.35
N ILE A 36 7.82 4.13 -6.18
CA ILE A 36 7.44 2.99 -7.01
C ILE A 36 6.62 2.04 -6.14
N PHE A 37 5.60 1.41 -6.72
CA PHE A 37 4.84 0.35 -6.09
C PHE A 37 4.84 -0.91 -6.97
N VAL A 38 4.72 -2.06 -6.33
CA VAL A 38 4.61 -3.37 -6.97
C VAL A 38 3.47 -4.13 -6.30
N VAL A 39 2.52 -4.62 -7.09
CA VAL A 39 1.49 -5.55 -6.65
C VAL A 39 1.96 -6.95 -7.01
N TYR A 40 2.23 -7.74 -5.98
CA TYR A 40 2.82 -9.06 -6.11
C TYR A 40 1.84 -10.14 -5.67
N HIS A 41 1.73 -11.20 -6.47
CA HIS A 41 0.96 -12.37 -6.11
C HIS A 41 1.87 -13.43 -5.48
N GLU A 42 1.71 -13.63 -4.17
CA GLU A 42 2.64 -14.44 -3.37
C GLU A 42 2.64 -15.93 -3.76
N ALA A 43 1.48 -16.50 -4.07
CA ALA A 43 1.33 -17.94 -4.34
C ALA A 43 2.01 -18.36 -5.65
N THR A 44 1.80 -17.59 -6.74
CA THR A 44 2.40 -17.89 -8.05
C THR A 44 3.73 -17.21 -8.28
N LYS A 45 4.19 -16.39 -7.32
CA LYS A 45 5.41 -15.58 -7.40
C LYS A 45 5.43 -14.62 -8.59
N CYS A 46 4.26 -14.18 -9.06
CA CYS A 46 4.13 -13.29 -10.22
C CYS A 46 3.95 -11.83 -9.79
N ILE A 47 4.49 -10.91 -10.59
CA ILE A 47 4.18 -9.49 -10.47
C ILE A 47 2.91 -9.21 -11.27
N LEU A 48 1.86 -8.72 -10.60
CA LEU A 48 0.60 -8.35 -11.25
C LEU A 48 0.69 -6.94 -11.83
N TYR A 49 1.23 -6.00 -11.06
CA TYR A 49 1.38 -4.61 -11.46
C TYR A 49 2.67 -4.00 -10.93
N ILE A 50 3.24 -3.08 -11.70
CA ILE A 50 4.34 -2.21 -11.28
C ILE A 50 4.07 -0.81 -11.79
N GLY A 51 4.29 0.19 -10.96
CA GLY A 51 4.02 1.58 -11.32
C GLY A 51 4.86 2.56 -10.53
N ARG A 52 4.98 3.77 -11.06
CA ARG A 52 5.64 4.89 -10.40
C ARG A 52 4.67 6.03 -10.22
N VAL A 53 4.48 6.47 -8.97
CA VAL A 53 3.72 7.67 -8.64
C VAL A 53 4.70 8.83 -8.59
N VAL A 54 4.59 9.76 -9.54
CA VAL A 54 5.37 11.01 -9.53
C VAL A 54 4.55 12.13 -8.90
N ASP A 55 3.25 12.16 -9.20
CA ASP A 55 2.31 13.14 -8.70
C ASP A 55 0.96 12.44 -8.47
N PRO A 56 0.49 12.31 -7.21
CA PRO A 56 -0.73 11.60 -6.89
C PRO A 56 -2.01 12.35 -7.32
N THR A 57 -1.92 13.63 -7.69
CA THR A 57 -3.08 14.41 -8.15
C THR A 57 -3.34 14.30 -9.65
N LYS A 58 -2.42 13.69 -10.40
CA LYS A 58 -2.57 13.48 -11.85
C LYS A 58 -3.21 12.11 -12.10
N ASN A 59 -4.44 12.13 -12.63
CA ASN A 59 -5.22 10.96 -13.04
C ASN A 59 -4.94 10.55 -14.49
#